data_AF-A0AAE1U1Q4-F1
#
_entry.id   AF-A0AAE1U1Q4-F1
#
_cell.length_a   1.000
_cell.length_b   1.000
_cell.length_c   1.000
_cell.angle_alpha   90.00
_cell.angle_beta   90.00
_cell.angle_gamma   90.00
#
_symmetry.space_group_name_H-M   'P 1'
#
loop_
_entity.id
_entity.type
_entity.pdbx_description
1 polymer ?
#
loop_
_entity_poly.entity_id
_entity_poly.type
_entity_poly.pdbx_seq_one_letter_code
_entity_poly.pdbx_strand_id
1 'polypeptide(L)'
;MSLKVRGGGEGDGVGGGRDGVGGGRDGVGGGRDGVGGGRDGVGGGRDGVGGGRDGVGGGREGVGGGRDGVGGGRDGVGGGRDGVGGGRDGVGDGRDGVGGGRDGVGGGRDGVGGGRDGVGGGRDGVGGGRDGVGGGRDGVGGGRDGVGGGRDGVGGGRDGVGGGRW
;
A
#
# COMPACT_ATOMS: atom_id res chain seq x y z
N MET A 1 -17.74 -24.27 20.90
CA MET A 1 -16.48 -24.49 20.16
C MET A 1 -16.64 -25.65 19.21
N SER A 2 -16.50 -25.44 17.91
CA SER A 2 -16.10 -26.46 16.94
C SER A 2 -15.90 -25.80 15.58
N LEU A 3 -14.68 -25.40 15.25
CA LEU A 3 -14.30 -25.22 13.85
C LEU A 3 -13.50 -26.45 13.45
N LYS A 4 -14.18 -27.33 12.70
CA LYS A 4 -13.57 -28.47 12.05
C LYS A 4 -12.93 -27.93 10.77
N VAL A 5 -11.65 -27.57 10.83
CA VAL A 5 -10.86 -27.30 9.62
C VAL A 5 -10.61 -28.64 8.95
N ARG A 6 -11.40 -28.96 7.91
CA ARG A 6 -11.13 -30.11 7.03
C ARG A 6 -10.32 -29.63 5.84
N GLY A 7 -9.07 -30.12 5.78
CA GLY A 7 -8.45 -30.77 4.63
C GLY A 7 -8.26 -29.96 3.33
N GLY A 8 -7.01 -29.95 2.87
CA GLY A 8 -6.60 -29.42 1.58
C GLY A 8 -7.46 -29.90 0.40
N GLY A 9 -7.74 -28.96 -0.47
CA GLY A 9 -8.35 -29.12 -1.79
C GLY A 9 -8.20 -27.79 -2.52
N GLU A 10 -8.00 -27.83 -3.83
CA GLU A 10 -7.85 -26.68 -4.72
C GLU A 10 -9.15 -25.83 -4.89
N GLY A 11 -9.94 -25.68 -3.82
CA GLY A 11 -11.22 -24.97 -3.83
C GLY A 11 -11.20 -23.68 -3.02
N ASP A 12 -12.10 -22.77 -3.35
CA ASP A 12 -12.23 -21.45 -2.73
C ASP A 12 -12.80 -21.55 -1.31
N GLY A 13 -12.38 -20.66 -0.43
CA GLY A 13 -12.74 -20.69 0.99
C GLY A 13 -13.21 -19.33 1.51
N VAL A 14 -14.41 -19.31 2.10
CA VAL A 14 -15.00 -18.11 2.70
C VAL A 14 -15.19 -18.31 4.20
N GLY A 15 -14.59 -17.43 5.01
CA GLY A 15 -14.72 -17.39 6.47
C GLY A 15 -15.38 -16.10 6.94
N GLY A 16 -16.35 -16.20 7.86
CA GLY A 16 -17.06 -15.07 8.43
C GLY A 16 -17.30 -15.20 9.94
N GLY A 17 -17.84 -14.16 10.57
CA GLY A 17 -18.14 -14.13 12.01
C GLY A 17 -17.43 -12.96 12.70
N ARG A 18 -17.00 -13.15 13.94
CA ARG A 18 -16.13 -12.17 14.61
C ARG A 18 -14.76 -12.16 13.96
N ASP A 19 -14.20 -13.34 13.73
CA ASP A 19 -12.89 -13.56 13.13
C ASP A 19 -13.03 -14.56 11.98
N GLY A 20 -12.89 -14.10 10.74
CA GLY A 20 -13.13 -14.90 9.54
C GLY A 20 -11.86 -15.19 8.75
N VAL A 21 -11.59 -16.47 8.46
CA VAL A 21 -10.42 -16.90 7.67
C VAL A 21 -10.87 -17.67 6.43
N GLY A 22 -10.50 -17.17 5.26
CA GLY A 22 -10.70 -17.83 3.96
C GLY A 22 -9.35 -18.23 3.34
N GLY A 23 -9.31 -19.38 2.65
CA GLY A 23 -8.10 -19.94 2.05
C GLY A 23 -8.42 -20.74 0.80
N GLY A 24 -7.40 -21.18 0.05
CA GLY A 24 -7.58 -22.01 -1.15
C GLY A 24 -6.97 -21.38 -2.38
N ARG A 25 -7.65 -21.52 -3.53
CA ARG A 25 -7.29 -20.75 -4.73
C ARG A 25 -7.72 -19.30 -4.52
N ASP A 26 -8.99 -19.09 -4.18
CA ASP A 26 -9.54 -17.77 -3.86
C ASP A 26 -10.08 -17.78 -2.41
N GLY A 27 -9.48 -16.97 -1.53
CA GLY A 27 -9.76 -16.95 -0.09
C GLY A 27 -10.35 -15.62 0.38
N VAL A 28 -11.53 -15.65 1.01
CA VAL A 28 -12.20 -14.46 1.55
C VAL A 28 -12.44 -14.59 3.06
N GLY A 29 -11.86 -13.68 3.85
CA GLY A 29 -12.08 -13.58 5.29
C GLY A 29 -12.77 -12.28 5.67
N GLY A 30 -13.86 -12.35 6.44
CA GLY A 30 -14.62 -11.18 6.89
C GLY A 30 -15.03 -11.23 8.36
N GLY A 31 -15.35 -10.07 8.93
CA GLY A 31 -15.80 -9.98 10.32
C GLY A 31 -15.36 -8.69 10.97
N ARG A 32 -15.03 -8.76 12.27
CA ARG A 32 -14.20 -7.73 12.90
C ARG A 32 -12.77 -7.86 12.39
N ASP A 33 -12.27 -9.09 12.36
CA ASP A 33 -10.90 -9.40 11.93
C ASP A 33 -10.99 -10.42 10.77
N GLY A 34 -10.57 -10.05 9.56
CA GLY A 34 -10.74 -10.86 8.34
C GLY A 34 -9.43 -11.17 7.64
N VAL A 35 -9.15 -12.45 7.38
CA VAL A 35 -7.94 -12.90 6.67
C VAL A 35 -8.30 -13.74 5.45
N GLY A 36 -7.89 -13.30 4.26
CA GLY A 36 -8.00 -14.05 3.01
C GLY A 36 -6.63 -14.43 2.45
N GLY A 37 -6.45 -15.68 2.07
CA GLY A 37 -5.20 -16.18 1.49
C GLY A 37 -5.42 -17.11 0.30
N GLY A 38 -4.42 -17.23 -0.59
CA GLY A 38 -4.48 -18.14 -1.72
C GLY A 38 -3.63 -17.67 -2.90
N ARG A 39 -4.11 -17.90 -4.12
CA ARG A 39 -3.70 -17.06 -5.25
C ARG A 39 -4.29 -15.67 -5.06
N ASP A 40 -5.58 -15.59 -4.77
CA ASP A 40 -6.30 -14.34 -4.61
C ASP A 40 -6.88 -14.30 -3.20
N GLY A 41 -6.43 -13.34 -2.38
CA GLY A 41 -6.76 -13.25 -0.96
C GLY A 41 -7.43 -11.93 -0.61
N VAL A 42 -8.64 -11.97 -0.05
CA VAL A 42 -9.38 -10.78 0.40
C VAL A 42 -9.68 -10.85 1.88
N GLY A 43 -9.16 -9.90 2.66
CA GLY A 43 -9.47 -9.72 4.08
C GLY A 43 -10.23 -8.42 4.32
N GLY A 44 -11.35 -8.47 5.04
CA GLY A 44 -12.18 -7.31 5.33
C GLY A 44 -12.68 -7.26 6.76
N GLY A 45 -12.95 -6.05 7.27
CA GLY A 45 -13.56 -5.87 8.58
C GLY A 45 -13.19 -4.55 9.24
N ARG A 46 -12.96 -4.59 10.55
CA ARG A 46 -12.18 -3.55 11.22
C ARG A 46 -10.72 -3.68 10.80
N ASP A 47 -10.20 -4.91 10.85
CA ASP A 47 -8.82 -5.24 10.56
C ASP A 47 -8.81 -6.33 9.46
N GLY A 48 -8.30 -6.02 8.27
CA GLY A 48 -8.40 -6.86 7.07
C GLY A 48 -7.05 -7.16 6.45
N VAL A 49 -6.74 -8.45 6.25
CA VAL A 49 -5.49 -8.91 5.63
C VAL A 49 -5.76 -9.79 4.43
N GLY A 50 -5.30 -9.38 3.25
CA GLY A 50 -5.31 -10.16 2.02
C GLY A 50 -3.90 -10.54 1.58
N GLY A 51 -3.67 -11.82 1.30
CA GLY A 51 -2.35 -12.32 0.88
C GLY A 51 -2.43 -13.33 -0.27
N GLY A 52 -1.39 -13.37 -1.11
CA GLY A 52 -1.31 -14.35 -2.19
C GLY A 52 -0.40 -13.92 -3.32
N ARG A 53 -0.81 -14.21 -4.55
CA ARG A 53 -0.35 -13.43 -5.70
C ARG A 53 -0.99 -12.06 -5.66
N ASP A 54 -2.31 -12.02 -5.46
CA ASP A 54 -3.10 -10.80 -5.44
C ASP A 54 -3.78 -10.70 -4.07
N GLY A 55 -3.39 -9.71 -3.28
CA GLY A 55 -3.82 -9.56 -1.88
C GLY A 55 -4.51 -8.24 -1.63
N VAL A 56 -5.75 -8.28 -1.15
CA VAL A 56 -6.54 -7.09 -0.81
C VAL A 56 -6.95 -7.09 0.66
N GLY A 57 -6.48 -6.11 1.41
CA GLY A 57 -6.88 -5.86 2.79
C GLY A 57 -7.69 -4.58 2.91
N GLY A 58 -8.87 -4.64 3.54
CA GLY A 58 -9.75 -3.50 3.72
C GLY A 58 -10.32 -3.38 5.13
N GLY A 59 -10.58 -2.15 5.58
CA GLY A 59 -11.25 -1.91 6.86
C GLY A 59 -10.94 -0.55 7.45
N ARG A 60 -10.75 -0.50 8.77
CA ARG A 60 -10.00 0.60 9.38
C ARG A 60 -8.51 0.42 9.12
N GLU A 61 -8.02 -0.80 9.31
CA GLU A 61 -6.64 -1.20 9.08
C GLU A 61 -6.65 -2.28 7.98
N GLY A 62 -6.08 -1.97 6.82
CA GLY A 62 -6.09 -2.85 5.65
C GLY A 62 -4.68 -3.16 5.17
N VAL A 63 -4.34 -4.44 5.08
CA VAL A 63 -3.03 -4.92 4.58
C VAL A 63 -3.22 -5.85 3.40
N GLY A 64 -2.70 -5.46 2.24
CA GLY A 64 -2.63 -6.30 1.04
C GLY A 64 -1.19 -6.67 0.72
N GLY A 65 -0.90 -7.95 0.51
CA GLY A 65 0.45 -8.44 0.20
C GLY A 65 0.47 -9.48 -0.92
N GLY A 66 1.54 -9.49 -1.70
CA GLY A 66 1.73 -10.51 -2.73
C GLY A 66 2.69 -10.10 -3.83
N ARG A 67 2.37 -10.47 -5.06
CA ARG A 67 2.88 -9.74 -6.23
C ARG A 67 2.18 -8.39 -6.31
N ASP A 68 0.86 -8.39 -6.18
CA ASP A 68 0.04 -7.20 -6.28
C ASP A 68 -0.72 -7.06 -4.95
N GLY A 69 -0.36 -6.05 -4.17
CA GLY A 69 -0.86 -5.86 -2.80
C GLY A 69 -1.61 -4.55 -2.66
N VAL A 70 -2.87 -4.59 -2.25
CA VAL A 70 -3.72 -3.40 -2.04
C VAL A 70 -4.20 -3.36 -0.59
N GLY A 71 -3.79 -2.34 0.15
CA GLY A 71 -4.29 -2.02 1.49
C GLY A 71 -5.14 -0.75 1.48
N GLY A 72 -6.36 -0.83 2.01
CA GLY A 72 -7.27 0.31 2.07
C GLY A 72 -7.93 0.48 3.43
N GLY A 73 -8.25 1.71 3.80
CA GLY A 73 -9.00 1.99 5.02
C GLY A 73 -8.78 3.38 5.57
N ARG A 74 -8.69 3.48 6.90
CA ARG A 74 -8.03 4.64 7.51
C ARG A 74 -6.53 4.52 7.33
N ASP A 75 -6.01 3.33 7.61
CA ASP A 75 -4.60 2.99 7.48
C ASP A 75 -4.47 1.82 6.51
N GLY A 76 -3.86 2.07 5.35
CA GLY A 76 -3.77 1.12 4.25
C GLY A 76 -2.32 0.82 3.88
N VAL A 77 -1.94 -0.45 3.89
CA VAL A 77 -0.61 -0.92 3.50
C VAL A 77 -0.70 -1.92 2.35
N GLY A 78 -0.13 -1.56 1.20
CA GLY A 78 0.04 -2.45 0.05
C GLY A 78 1.50 -2.81 -0.15
N GLY A 79 1.82 -4.10 -0.25
CA GLY A 79 3.18 -4.58 -0.43
C GLY A 79 3.30 -5.61 -1.55
N GLY A 80 4.42 -5.59 -2.29
CA GLY A 80 4.70 -6.64 -3.26
C GLY A 80 5.72 -6.26 -4.33
N ARG A 81 5.48 -6.71 -5.56
CA ARG A 81 6.03 -6.03 -6.73
C ARG A 81 5.31 -4.70 -6.91
N ASP A 82 3.99 -4.73 -6.88
CA ASP A 82 3.14 -3.58 -7.09
C ASP A 82 2.30 -3.39 -5.81
N GLY A 83 2.66 -2.38 -5.01
CA GLY A 83 2.08 -2.13 -3.69
C GLY A 83 1.28 -0.83 -3.68
N VAL A 84 0.00 -0.90 -3.31
CA VAL A 84 -0.88 0.27 -3.21
C VAL A 84 -1.46 0.38 -1.81
N GLY A 85 -1.11 1.45 -1.09
CA GLY A 85 -1.72 1.81 0.20
C GLY A 85 -2.57 3.05 0.07
N GLY A 86 -3.83 2.98 0.52
CA GLY A 86 -4.76 4.10 0.46
C GLY A 86 -5.51 4.31 1.78
N GLY A 87 -5.86 5.56 2.07
CA GLY A 87 -6.69 5.89 3.22
C GLY A 87 -6.51 7.31 3.70
N ARG A 88 -6.54 7.48 5.02
CA ARG A 88 -5.97 8.66 5.66
C ARG A 88 -4.45 8.55 5.61
N ASP A 89 -3.92 7.40 6.01
CA ASP A 89 -2.49 7.11 6.03
C ASP A 89 -2.24 5.89 5.11
N GLY A 90 -1.58 6.11 3.98
CA GLY A 90 -1.42 5.11 2.92
C GLY A 90 0.05 4.80 2.62
N VAL A 91 0.44 3.54 2.69
CA VAL A 91 1.80 3.07 2.40
C VAL A 91 1.78 2.03 1.29
N GLY A 92 2.42 2.33 0.16
CA GLY A 92 2.66 1.39 -0.92
C GLY A 92 4.15 1.10 -1.05
N ASP A 93 4.55 -0.16 -0.88
CA ASP A 93 5.95 -0.59 -1.00
C ASP A 93 6.09 -1.70 -2.04
N GLY A 94 7.17 -1.66 -2.82
CA GLY A 94 7.49 -2.74 -3.75
C GLY A 94 8.57 -2.39 -4.74
N ARG A 95 8.48 -2.94 -5.95
CA ARG A 95 9.16 -2.34 -7.10
C ARG A 95 8.46 -1.03 -7.44
N ASP A 96 7.14 -1.08 -7.52
CA ASP A 96 6.29 0.04 -7.84
C ASP A 96 5.35 0.26 -6.63
N GLY A 97 5.65 1.29 -5.84
CA GLY A 97 4.97 1.58 -4.58
C GLY A 97 4.17 2.87 -4.64
N VAL A 98 2.87 2.80 -4.35
CA VAL A 98 1.96 3.96 -4.35
C VAL A 98 1.27 4.12 -3.00
N GLY A 99 1.60 5.19 -2.29
CA GLY A 99 0.92 5.60 -1.07
C GLY A 99 0.06 6.83 -1.30
N GLY A 100 -1.22 6.76 -0.94
CA GLY A 100 -2.18 7.85 -1.12
C GLY A 100 -3.01 8.12 0.13
N GLY A 101 -3.40 9.38 0.33
CA GLY A 101 -4.33 9.74 1.40
C GLY A 101 -4.18 11.17 1.86
N ARG A 102 -4.32 11.38 3.16
CA ARG A 102 -3.81 12.59 3.79
C ARG A 102 -2.29 12.53 3.86
N ASP A 103 -1.77 11.40 4.34
CA ASP A 103 -0.34 11.14 4.48
C ASP A 103 -0.01 9.89 3.64
N GLY A 104 0.73 10.08 2.55
CA GLY A 104 0.97 9.03 1.54
C GLY A 104 2.46 8.75 1.34
N VAL A 105 2.86 7.48 1.46
CA VAL A 105 4.24 7.02 1.29
C VAL A 105 4.33 5.96 0.21
N GLY A 106 5.06 6.24 -0.87
CA GLY A 106 5.38 5.29 -1.92
C GLY A 106 6.87 4.97 -1.92
N GLY A 107 7.23 3.70 -1.76
CA GLY A 107 8.61 3.22 -1.72
C GLY A 107 8.88 2.14 -2.77
N GLY A 108 10.09 2.13 -3.31
CA GLY A 108 10.52 1.04 -4.17
C GLY A 108 11.64 1.38 -5.13
N ARG A 109 11.57 0.78 -6.32
CA ARG A 109 12.30 1.30 -7.47
C ARG A 109 11.63 2.59 -7.93
N ASP A 110 10.32 2.55 -8.08
CA ASP A 110 9.47 3.63 -8.54
C ASP A 110 8.43 3.91 -7.45
N GLY A 111 8.62 5.00 -6.69
CA GLY A 111 7.84 5.30 -5.48
C GLY A 111 7.02 6.58 -5.62
N VAL A 112 5.72 6.50 -5.41
CA VAL A 112 4.79 7.66 -5.50
C VAL A 112 4.04 7.85 -4.18
N GLY A 113 4.31 8.96 -3.50
CA GLY A 113 3.56 9.39 -2.32
C GLY A 113 2.70 10.61 -2.66
N GLY A 114 1.39 10.52 -2.43
CA GLY A 114 0.45 11.60 -2.70
C GLY A 114 -0.46 11.91 -1.52
N GLY A 115 -0.90 13.16 -1.40
CA GLY A 115 -1.88 13.54 -0.40
C GLY A 115 -1.78 15.00 0.00
N ARG A 116 -2.01 15.27 1.29
CA ARG A 116 -1.57 16.51 1.90
C ARG A 116 -0.06 16.47 2.08
N ASP A 117 0.44 15.36 2.64
CA ASP A 117 1.85 15.13 2.93
C ASP A 117 2.28 13.86 2.16
N GLY A 118 3.06 14.02 1.10
CA GLY A 118 3.38 12.95 0.15
C GLY A 118 4.89 12.67 0.06
N VAL A 119 5.29 11.42 0.25
CA VAL A 119 6.70 10.99 0.17
C VAL A 119 6.86 9.88 -0.86
N GLY A 120 7.59 10.16 -1.94
CA GLY A 120 8.02 9.17 -2.92
C GLY A 120 9.52 8.92 -2.80
N GLY A 121 9.91 7.66 -2.62
CA GLY A 121 11.31 7.27 -2.50
C GLY A 121 11.67 6.09 -3.40
N GLY A 122 12.91 6.05 -3.87
CA GLY A 122 13.41 4.93 -4.65
C GLY A 122 14.56 5.29 -5.57
N ARG A 123 14.60 4.64 -6.73
CA ARG A 123 15.39 5.14 -7.85
C ARG A 123 14.71 6.39 -8.42
N ASP A 124 13.40 6.28 -8.67
CA ASP A 124 12.56 7.32 -9.23
C ASP A 124 11.44 7.60 -8.22
N GLY A 125 11.50 8.75 -7.54
CA GLY A 125 10.65 9.05 -6.37
C GLY A 125 9.83 10.32 -6.59
N VAL A 126 8.51 10.22 -6.47
CA VAL A 126 7.59 11.36 -6.64
C VAL A 126 6.79 11.59 -5.36
N GLY A 127 7.03 12.72 -4.69
CA GLY A 127 6.22 13.19 -3.58
C GLY A 127 5.37 14.38 -4.00
N GLY A 128 4.05 14.29 -3.84
CA GLY A 128 3.12 15.34 -4.22
C GLY A 128 2.12 15.68 -3.12
N GLY A 129 1.67 16.94 -3.09
CA GLY A 129 0.63 17.36 -2.16
C GLY A 129 0.74 18.83 -1.81
N ARG A 130 0.41 19.14 -0.55
CA ARG A 130 0.80 20.42 0.05
C ARG A 130 2.30 20.39 0.34
N ASP A 131 2.75 19.31 0.98
CA ASP A 131 4.13 19.11 1.40
C ASP A 131 4.62 17.81 0.73
N GLY A 132 5.50 17.93 -0.26
CA GLY A 132 5.84 16.83 -1.18
C GLY A 132 7.34 16.55 -1.23
N VAL A 133 7.77 15.33 -0.92
CA VAL A 133 9.17 14.92 -0.92
C VAL A 133 9.40 13.79 -1.91
N GLY A 134 10.15 14.08 -2.99
CA GLY A 134 10.62 13.07 -3.92
C GLY A 134 12.12 12.84 -3.72
N GLY A 135 12.52 11.61 -3.45
CA GLY A 135 13.92 11.23 -3.24
C GLY A 135 14.36 10.08 -4.12
N GLY A 136 15.62 10.07 -4.50
CA GLY A 136 16.20 8.96 -5.25
C GLY A 136 17.35 9.39 -6.14
N ARG A 137 17.52 8.69 -7.25
CA ARG A 137 18.33 9.18 -8.36
C ARG A 137 17.60 10.33 -9.06
N ASP A 138 16.32 10.12 -9.34
CA ASP A 138 15.43 11.01 -10.07
C ASP A 138 14.25 11.36 -9.15
N GLY A 139 14.41 12.36 -8.28
CA GLY A 139 13.45 12.73 -7.24
C GLY A 139 12.64 13.99 -7.58
N VAL A 140 11.31 13.90 -7.56
CA VAL A 140 10.40 15.03 -7.81
C VAL A 140 9.55 15.31 -6.58
N GLY A 141 9.75 16.46 -5.95
CA GLY A 141 8.89 16.98 -4.89
C GLY A 141 8.01 18.11 -5.41
N GLY A 142 6.70 17.97 -5.34
CA GLY A 142 5.74 18.98 -5.78
C GLY A 142 4.78 19.42 -4.67
N GLY A 143 4.36 20.67 -4.69
CA GLY A 143 3.37 21.18 -3.76
C GLY A 143 3.57 22.65 -3.44
N ARG A 144 3.11 23.05 -2.25
CA ARG A 144 3.50 24.35 -1.67
C ARG A 144 4.96 24.28 -1.20
N ASP A 145 5.28 23.20 -0.49
CA ASP A 145 6.56 22.95 0.17
C ASP A 145 7.18 21.67 -0.43
N GLY A 146 7.68 21.77 -1.67
CA GLY A 146 8.18 20.62 -2.45
C GLY A 146 9.70 20.44 -2.39
N VAL A 147 10.17 19.24 -2.05
CA VAL A 147 11.60 18.89 -1.98
C VAL A 147 11.91 17.75 -2.94
N GLY A 148 12.74 18.02 -3.96
CA GLY A 148 13.28 17.00 -4.85
C GLY A 148 14.75 16.75 -4.54
N GLY A 149 15.11 15.52 -4.16
CA GLY A 149 16.48 15.11 -3.88
C GLY A 149 16.98 14.09 -4.90
N GLY A 150 18.26 14.17 -5.28
CA GLY A 150 18.89 13.18 -6.12
C GLY A 150 19.95 13.74 -7.05
N ARG A 151 20.29 12.97 -8.07
CA ARG A 151 21.15 13.44 -9.16
C ARG A 151 20.36 14.41 -10.05
N ASP A 152 19.15 14.00 -10.42
CA ASP A 152 18.28 14.70 -11.34
C ASP A 152 17.05 15.26 -10.59
N GLY A 153 17.26 15.79 -9.36
CA GLY A 153 16.21 16.18 -8.43
C GLY A 153 15.53 17.51 -8.75
N VAL A 154 14.19 17.55 -8.66
CA VAL A 154 13.35 18.73 -8.92
C VAL A 154 12.41 19.01 -7.76
N GLY A 155 12.56 20.17 -7.12
CA GLY A 155 11.59 20.70 -6.16
C GLY A 155 10.73 21.79 -6.78
N GLY A 156 9.41 21.64 -6.76
CA GLY A 156 8.44 22.62 -7.23
C GLY A 156 7.59 23.18 -6.09
N GLY A 157 7.18 24.44 -6.20
CA GLY A 157 6.30 25.08 -5.22
C GLY A 157 6.72 26.49 -4.85
N ARG A 158 5.96 27.08 -3.91
CA ARG A 158 6.27 28.42 -3.39
C ARG A 158 7.57 28.42 -2.58
N ASP A 159 7.77 27.36 -1.81
CA ASP A 159 8.90 27.20 -0.89
C ASP A 159 9.78 25.99 -1.33
N GLY A 160 9.82 25.69 -2.64
CA GLY A 160 10.43 24.47 -3.19
C GLY A 160 11.97 24.45 -3.21
N VAL A 161 12.57 23.27 -3.01
CA VAL A 161 14.02 23.04 -3.03
C VAL A 161 14.38 21.85 -3.92
N GLY A 162 15.22 22.08 -4.93
CA GLY A 162 15.80 21.02 -5.77
C GLY A 162 17.26 20.77 -5.41
N GLY A 163 17.61 19.51 -5.15
CA GLY A 163 18.99 19.06 -4.99
C GLY A 163 19.52 18.48 -6.30
N GLY A 164 20.56 19.11 -6.87
CA GLY A 164 21.31 18.58 -8.00
C GLY A 164 22.78 18.98 -7.89
N ARG A 165 23.68 17.99 -7.80
CA ARG A 165 25.13 18.17 -7.93
C ARG A 165 25.48 17.96 -9.40
N TRP A 166 26.03 19.00 -10.04
CA TRP A 166 26.59 18.95 -11.40
C TRP A 166 27.75 17.93 -11.51
#